data_AF-A0A924ZBM6-F1
#
_entry.id   AF-A0A924ZBM6-F1
#
_cell.length_a   1.000
_cell.length_b   1.000
_cell.length_c   1.000
_cell.angle_alpha   90.00
_cell.angle_beta   90.00
_cell.angle_gamma   90.00
#
_symmetry.space_group_name_H-M   'P 1'
#
loop_
_entity.id
_entity.type
_entity.pdbx_description
1 polymer ?
#
loop_
_entity_poly.entity_id
_entity_poly.type
_entity_poly.pdbx_seq_one_letter_code
_entity_poly.pdbx_strand_id
1 'polypeptide(L)'
;MLRQADSGRVTATVQPNYEDVKPMKRLLRFIRVCMITLISIVGLPANADAPLRIMCLGDSITAGYTDNPDWQVPFEFGYRSGLYRRLTEAGYVFQFVGASAEPWNGMFGRPRNNPVLDLRALNQDHHRGYGGWGTLQLLPYVRAWLAVDKPDVVLLMIGINDNGSVAAQENLSEIVHTIVSVSPTTDVI
;
A
#
# COMPACT_ATOMS: atom_id res chain seq x y z
N MET A 1 72.59 -45.47 21.64
CA MET A 1 72.03 -45.86 20.33
C MET A 1 72.57 -44.91 19.27
N LEU A 2 72.99 -45.46 18.14
CA LEU A 2 73.64 -44.83 17.00
C LEU A 2 72.68 -44.03 16.09
N ARG A 3 73.30 -43.16 15.27
CA ARG A 3 72.92 -42.58 13.94
C ARG A 3 72.53 -41.10 13.94
N GLN A 4 73.36 -40.19 13.39
CA GLN A 4 73.54 -39.79 11.96
C GLN A 4 72.32 -39.01 11.43
N ALA A 5 72.39 -37.92 10.66
CA ALA A 5 73.42 -37.20 9.88
C ALA A 5 72.86 -35.75 9.62
N ASP A 6 73.60 -34.64 9.64
CA ASP A 6 74.63 -34.09 8.73
C ASP A 6 74.10 -33.30 7.50
N SER A 7 74.92 -32.31 7.10
CA SER A 7 74.85 -31.35 5.98
C SER A 7 74.05 -30.06 6.25
N GLY A 8 74.58 -28.85 6.06
CA GLY A 8 75.88 -28.40 5.61
C GLY A 8 75.79 -26.90 5.28
N ARG A 9 76.68 -26.09 5.91
CA ARG A 9 77.53 -25.01 5.33
C ARG A 9 76.95 -24.24 4.13
N VAL A 10 76.95 -22.90 4.06
CA VAL A 10 78.13 -22.01 3.95
C VAL A 10 77.68 -20.54 4.14
N THR A 11 78.36 -19.82 5.02
CA THR A 11 78.39 -18.35 5.10
C THR A 11 79.32 -17.78 4.04
N ALA A 12 78.86 -16.83 3.23
CA ALA A 12 79.70 -16.02 2.36
C ALA A 12 79.76 -14.57 2.87
N THR A 13 80.98 -14.11 3.11
CA THR A 13 81.36 -12.76 3.59
C THR A 13 82.00 -12.01 2.42
N VAL A 14 81.58 -10.78 2.11
CA VAL A 14 82.43 -9.66 1.61
C VAL A 14 81.68 -8.32 1.80
N GLN A 15 82.26 -7.37 2.56
CA GLN A 15 81.90 -5.93 2.64
C GLN A 15 82.83 -5.11 1.71
N PRO A 16 82.58 -3.82 1.35
CA PRO A 16 82.77 -2.68 2.28
C PRO A 16 81.89 -1.43 2.06
N ASN A 17 81.89 -0.59 3.09
CA ASN A 17 81.39 0.80 3.15
C ASN A 17 82.26 1.75 2.32
N TYR A 18 81.66 2.75 1.66
CA TYR A 18 82.17 4.13 1.52
C TYR A 18 81.08 4.96 0.82
N GLU A 19 80.28 5.72 1.56
CA GLU A 19 80.45 7.15 1.86
C GLU A 19 79.66 8.03 0.89
N ASP A 20 79.37 9.22 1.39
CA ASP A 20 79.18 10.44 0.62
C ASP A 20 77.76 10.99 0.32
N VAL A 21 77.60 12.18 0.92
CA VAL A 21 76.85 13.38 0.56
C VAL A 21 75.34 13.54 0.86
N LYS A 22 75.07 14.30 1.94
CA LYS A 22 73.97 15.29 2.08
C LYS A 22 73.96 16.27 0.87
N PRO A 23 72.99 17.19 0.68
CA PRO A 23 71.56 17.21 1.01
C PRO A 23 70.65 17.62 -0.21
N MET A 24 69.34 17.42 -0.04
CA MET A 24 68.22 18.26 -0.52
C MET A 24 68.13 18.69 -2.00
N LYS A 25 67.14 18.18 -2.75
CA LYS A 25 66.45 18.87 -3.87
C LYS A 25 65.14 18.17 -4.28
N ARG A 26 64.02 18.89 -4.10
CA ARG A 26 62.84 19.03 -5.00
C ARG A 26 62.24 17.75 -5.62
N LEU A 27 61.03 17.35 -5.23
CA LEU A 27 59.73 17.80 -5.80
C LEU A 27 59.15 16.74 -6.77
N LEU A 28 57.84 16.45 -6.57
CA LEU A 28 56.86 15.75 -7.43
C LEU A 28 56.60 14.24 -7.24
N ARG A 29 55.39 14.00 -6.69
CA ARG A 29 54.29 13.13 -7.19
C ARG A 29 54.59 11.65 -7.49
N PHE A 30 53.91 10.76 -6.76
CA PHE A 30 52.81 9.93 -7.30
C PHE A 30 51.91 9.44 -6.15
N ILE A 31 50.66 9.92 -6.16
CA ILE A 31 49.58 9.54 -5.24
C ILE A 31 49.04 8.19 -5.69
N ARG A 32 49.07 7.16 -4.83
CA ARG A 32 48.24 5.96 -4.98
C ARG A 32 47.09 6.03 -4.00
N VAL A 33 45.93 6.40 -4.55
CA VAL A 33 44.62 6.45 -3.91
C VAL A 33 44.16 5.01 -3.65
N CYS A 34 44.05 4.61 -2.37
CA CYS A 34 43.15 3.55 -1.94
C CYS A 34 41.98 4.23 -1.24
N MET A 35 41.02 4.69 -2.03
CA MET A 35 39.75 5.22 -1.54
C MET A 35 38.85 4.01 -1.26
N ILE A 36 38.84 3.53 -0.02
CA ILE A 36 37.77 2.66 0.46
C ILE A 36 36.55 3.57 0.61
N THR A 37 35.76 3.67 -0.44
CA THR A 37 34.48 4.36 -0.39
C THR A 37 33.52 3.47 0.41
N LEU A 38 33.32 3.78 1.69
CA LEU A 38 32.16 3.33 2.42
C LEU A 38 30.95 4.01 1.76
N ILE A 39 30.35 3.36 0.76
CA ILE A 39 29.05 3.75 0.24
C ILE A 39 28.09 3.58 1.42
N SER A 40 27.85 4.67 2.13
CA SER A 40 26.65 4.80 2.92
C SER A 40 25.53 4.68 1.90
N ILE A 41 24.88 3.52 1.85
CA ILE A 41 23.56 3.41 1.25
C ILE A 41 22.70 4.29 2.14
N VAL A 42 22.68 5.59 1.84
CA VAL A 42 21.54 6.41 2.18
C VAL A 42 20.42 5.76 1.40
N GLY A 43 19.66 4.91 2.08
CA GLY A 43 18.37 4.48 1.59
C GLY A 43 17.62 5.77 1.35
N LEU A 44 17.58 6.22 0.09
CA LEU A 44 16.51 7.09 -0.36
C LEU A 44 15.25 6.44 0.20
N PRO A 45 14.37 7.17 0.91
CA PRO A 45 13.08 6.59 1.21
C PRO A 45 12.58 6.09 -0.13
N ALA A 46 12.32 4.77 -0.23
CA ALA A 46 11.48 4.30 -1.30
C ALA A 46 10.27 5.24 -1.24
N ASN A 47 9.95 5.93 -2.34
CA ASN A 47 8.64 6.55 -2.44
C ASN A 47 7.70 5.40 -2.15
N ALA A 48 7.19 5.34 -0.92
CA ALA A 48 6.10 4.46 -0.61
C ALA A 48 5.01 5.00 -1.53
N ASP A 49 4.72 4.24 -2.59
CA ASP A 49 3.63 4.59 -3.49
C ASP A 49 2.43 4.93 -2.60
N ALA A 50 1.76 6.02 -2.95
CA ALA A 50 0.58 6.44 -2.20
C ALA A 50 -0.35 5.23 -2.05
N PRO A 51 -0.98 5.02 -0.88
CA PRO A 51 -1.84 3.86 -0.67
C PRO A 51 -2.91 3.79 -1.77
N LEU A 52 -3.11 2.60 -2.33
CA LEU A 52 -4.20 2.34 -3.28
C LEU A 52 -5.53 2.79 -2.69
N ARG A 53 -6.27 3.65 -3.40
CA ARG A 53 -7.53 4.23 -2.93
C ARG A 53 -8.71 3.42 -3.46
N ILE A 54 -9.41 2.73 -2.56
CA ILE A 54 -10.53 1.86 -2.94
C ILE A 54 -11.85 2.50 -2.49
N MET A 55 -12.70 2.89 -3.43
CA MET A 55 -14.06 3.34 -3.15
C MET A 55 -15.02 2.15 -3.21
N CYS A 56 -15.53 1.73 -2.06
CA CYS A 56 -16.65 0.81 -1.99
C CYS A 56 -17.96 1.59 -2.21
N LEU A 57 -18.58 1.43 -3.38
CA LEU A 57 -19.74 2.20 -3.85
C LEU A 57 -20.97 1.29 -3.96
N GLY A 58 -22.08 1.67 -3.33
CA GLY A 58 -23.26 0.82 -3.39
C GLY A 58 -24.36 1.15 -2.42
N ASP A 59 -25.10 0.10 -2.04
CA ASP A 59 -26.27 0.19 -1.17
C ASP A 59 -26.00 -0.29 0.28
N SER A 60 -27.04 -0.84 0.92
CA SER A 60 -27.02 -1.42 2.25
C SER A 60 -25.98 -2.53 2.42
N ILE A 61 -25.75 -3.34 1.37
CA ILE A 61 -24.77 -4.43 1.41
C ILE A 61 -23.35 -3.85 1.50
N THR A 62 -23.10 -2.71 0.84
CA THR A 62 -21.84 -1.98 0.95
C THR A 62 -21.70 -1.27 2.30
N ALA A 63 -22.77 -0.68 2.82
CA ALA A 63 -22.78 -0.12 4.17
C ALA A 63 -22.53 -1.19 5.25
N GLY A 64 -22.86 -2.45 4.96
CA GLY A 64 -22.62 -3.60 5.81
C GLY A 64 -23.82 -3.95 6.71
N TYR A 65 -25.01 -3.51 6.33
CA TYR A 65 -26.24 -3.89 7.01
C TYR A 65 -26.51 -5.39 6.90
N THR A 66 -27.13 -5.92 7.94
CA THR A 66 -27.50 -7.33 8.07
C THR A 66 -29.01 -7.44 8.30
N ASP A 67 -29.43 -7.65 9.55
CA ASP A 67 -30.81 -7.74 10.02
C ASP A 67 -31.17 -6.54 10.92
N ASN A 68 -30.63 -5.38 10.57
CA ASN A 68 -30.95 -4.13 11.24
C ASN A 68 -32.46 -3.81 11.11
N PRO A 69 -33.06 -3.09 12.08
CA PRO A 69 -32.42 -2.48 13.25
C PRO A 69 -32.26 -3.44 14.44
N ASP A 70 -32.61 -4.72 14.29
CA ASP A 70 -32.60 -5.70 15.38
C ASP A 70 -31.17 -6.15 15.73
N TRP A 71 -30.33 -6.33 14.71
CA TRP A 71 -28.92 -6.71 14.85
C TRP A 71 -28.72 -8.04 15.61
N GLN A 72 -29.53 -9.05 15.32
CA GLN A 72 -29.28 -10.42 15.79
C GLN A 72 -28.09 -11.03 15.07
N VAL A 73 -27.83 -10.60 13.84
CA VAL A 73 -26.58 -10.85 13.11
C VAL A 73 -25.60 -9.70 13.40
N PRO A 74 -24.44 -9.97 14.03
CA PRO A 74 -23.45 -8.96 14.35
C PRO A 74 -23.00 -8.17 13.12
N PHE A 75 -22.86 -6.86 13.28
CA PHE A 75 -22.27 -6.01 12.25
C PHE A 75 -20.76 -6.25 12.20
N GLU A 76 -20.26 -6.57 11.01
CA GLU A 76 -18.84 -6.85 10.75
C GLU A 76 -18.35 -6.13 9.48
N PHE A 77 -18.83 -4.90 9.22
CA PHE A 77 -18.51 -4.09 8.04
C PHE A 77 -18.82 -4.75 6.68
N GLY A 78 -19.75 -5.71 6.65
CA GLY A 78 -20.13 -6.43 5.44
C GLY A 78 -18.93 -7.12 4.78
N TYR A 79 -18.85 -7.07 3.45
CA TYR A 79 -17.73 -7.66 2.73
C TYR A 79 -16.40 -6.92 2.96
N ARG A 80 -16.43 -5.67 3.43
CA ARG A 80 -15.25 -4.80 3.50
C ARG A 80 -14.24 -5.28 4.54
N SER A 81 -14.68 -5.89 5.64
CA SER A 81 -13.79 -6.52 6.62
C SER A 81 -13.02 -7.70 6.00
N GLY A 82 -13.73 -8.54 5.24
CA GLY A 82 -13.13 -9.67 4.52
C GLY A 82 -12.19 -9.22 3.41
N LEU A 83 -12.51 -8.14 2.69
CA LEU A 83 -11.64 -7.52 1.69
C LEU A 83 -10.39 -6.93 2.34
N TYR A 84 -10.56 -6.17 3.43
CA TYR A 84 -9.45 -5.57 4.19
C TYR A 84 -8.42 -6.62 4.59
N ARG A 85 -8.90 -7.71 5.22
CA ARG A 85 -8.05 -8.79 5.69
C ARG A 85 -7.25 -9.40 4.53
N ARG A 86 -7.91 -9.74 3.42
CA ARG A 86 -7.24 -10.37 2.27
C ARG A 86 -6.20 -9.46 1.61
N LEU A 87 -6.51 -8.18 1.42
CA LEU A 87 -5.56 -7.22 0.85
C LEU A 87 -4.35 -7.01 1.78
N THR A 88 -4.60 -6.92 3.09
CA THR A 88 -3.53 -6.79 4.09
C THR A 88 -2.65 -8.04 4.15
N GLU A 89 -3.25 -9.23 4.17
CA GLU A 89 -2.54 -10.52 4.14
C GLU A 89 -1.71 -10.70 2.86
N ALA A 90 -2.17 -10.13 1.74
CA ALA A 90 -1.43 -10.13 0.48
C ALA A 90 -0.36 -9.01 0.39
N GLY A 91 -0.20 -8.17 1.42
CA GLY A 91 0.84 -7.14 1.49
C GLY A 91 0.52 -5.85 0.73
N TYR A 92 -0.73 -5.61 0.34
CA TYR A 92 -1.12 -4.36 -0.29
C TYR A 92 -1.18 -3.21 0.72
N VAL A 93 -0.67 -2.04 0.32
CA VAL A 93 -0.84 -0.77 1.03
C VAL A 93 -2.02 -0.04 0.38
N PHE A 94 -3.12 0.11 1.11
CA PHE A 94 -4.37 0.68 0.58
C PHE A 94 -5.18 1.43 1.65
N GLN A 95 -6.14 2.23 1.18
CA GLN A 95 -7.07 2.99 1.98
C GLN A 95 -8.46 2.89 1.36
N PHE A 96 -9.46 2.46 2.13
CA PHE A 96 -10.84 2.66 1.72
C PHE A 96 -11.20 4.14 1.75
N VAL A 97 -11.94 4.62 0.75
CA VAL A 97 -12.33 6.03 0.61
C VAL A 97 -13.83 6.20 0.42
N GLY A 98 -14.33 7.38 0.78
CA GLY A 98 -15.74 7.70 0.78
C GLY A 98 -16.13 8.41 2.08
N ALA A 99 -17.32 8.99 2.10
CA ALA A 99 -17.81 9.77 3.23
C ALA A 99 -19.28 9.50 3.53
N SER A 100 -19.78 8.29 3.26
CA SER A 100 -21.07 7.87 3.78
C SER A 100 -21.01 7.88 5.31
N ALA A 101 -22.04 8.45 5.93
CA ALA A 101 -22.17 8.46 7.39
C ALA A 101 -22.84 7.17 7.92
N GLU A 102 -23.26 6.27 7.04
CA GLU A 102 -23.89 5.01 7.42
C GLU A 102 -22.84 3.97 7.86
N PRO A 103 -23.18 3.02 8.73
CA PRO A 103 -24.43 2.92 9.48
C PRO A 103 -24.47 3.84 10.72
N TRP A 104 -23.45 4.67 10.93
CA TRP A 104 -23.23 5.42 12.18
C TRP A 104 -24.19 6.60 12.39
N ASN A 105 -24.76 7.14 11.31
CA ASN A 105 -25.82 8.14 11.37
C ASN A 105 -27.10 7.62 12.06
N GLY A 106 -27.24 6.30 12.23
CA GLY A 106 -28.36 5.66 12.92
C GLY A 106 -29.65 5.60 12.11
N MET A 107 -29.62 5.95 10.82
CA MET A 107 -30.81 6.01 9.95
C MET A 107 -31.58 4.69 9.91
N PHE A 108 -30.86 3.56 9.91
CA PHE A 108 -31.46 2.22 9.92
C PHE A 108 -31.14 1.43 11.20
N GLY A 109 -30.95 2.15 12.31
CA GLY A 109 -30.48 1.61 13.59
C GLY A 109 -28.96 1.55 13.66
N ARG A 110 -28.38 1.94 14.80
CA ARG A 110 -26.93 1.86 15.00
C ARG A 110 -26.52 0.42 15.35
N PRO A 111 -25.40 -0.09 14.81
CA PRO A 111 -24.81 -1.35 15.24
C PRO A 111 -24.65 -1.41 16.77
N ARG A 112 -25.00 -2.56 17.36
CA ARG A 112 -25.03 -2.75 18.83
C ARG A 112 -23.85 -3.56 19.37
N ASN A 113 -23.08 -4.21 18.49
CA ASN A 113 -21.92 -5.01 18.85
C ASN A 113 -20.61 -4.24 18.63
N ASN A 114 -19.53 -4.79 19.21
CA ASN A 114 -18.17 -4.46 18.81
C ASN A 114 -17.74 -5.47 17.73
N PRO A 115 -17.39 -5.03 16.51
CA PRO A 115 -16.93 -5.91 15.44
C PRO A 115 -15.61 -6.59 15.82
N VAL A 116 -15.39 -7.82 15.36
CA VAL A 116 -14.12 -8.55 15.58
C VAL A 116 -12.96 -7.82 14.90
N LEU A 117 -13.19 -7.34 13.68
CA LEU A 117 -12.29 -6.45 12.96
C LEU A 117 -12.94 -5.06 12.86
N ASP A 118 -12.57 -4.18 13.79
CA ASP A 118 -13.10 -2.82 13.80
C ASP A 118 -12.36 -1.92 12.81
N LEU A 119 -12.92 -1.75 11.61
CA LEU A 119 -12.32 -0.89 10.58
C LEU A 119 -12.23 0.57 11.02
N ARG A 120 -13.05 1.04 11.97
CA ARG A 120 -12.94 2.43 12.50
C ARG A 120 -11.64 2.64 13.25
N ALA A 121 -11.24 1.66 14.05
CA ALA A 121 -9.98 1.71 14.81
C ALA A 121 -8.74 1.75 13.88
N LEU A 122 -8.93 1.31 12.64
CA LEU A 122 -7.91 1.28 11.59
C LEU A 122 -8.03 2.46 10.62
N ASN A 123 -9.03 3.34 10.79
CA ASN A 123 -9.41 4.38 9.84
C ASN A 123 -9.68 3.83 8.43
N GLN A 124 -10.29 2.65 8.34
CA GLN A 124 -10.60 1.90 7.11
C GLN A 124 -12.11 1.69 6.95
N ASP A 125 -12.93 2.40 7.72
CA ASP A 125 -14.39 2.24 7.67
C ASP A 125 -15.06 3.08 6.58
N HIS A 126 -14.33 3.95 5.88
CA HIS A 126 -14.83 4.82 4.82
C HIS A 126 -15.50 4.05 3.66
N HIS A 127 -16.64 4.54 3.17
CA HIS A 127 -17.33 3.99 1.99
C HIS A 127 -18.32 4.98 1.36
N ARG A 128 -18.89 4.59 0.22
CA ARG A 128 -20.04 5.20 -0.47
C ARG A 128 -21.23 4.21 -0.58
N GLY A 129 -21.40 3.35 0.43
CA GLY A 129 -22.62 2.57 0.67
C GLY A 129 -23.76 3.38 1.31
N TYR A 130 -24.97 3.31 0.75
CA TYR A 130 -26.17 4.01 1.24
C TYR A 130 -27.38 3.08 1.30
N GLY A 131 -27.94 2.87 2.49
CA GLY A 131 -29.00 1.88 2.70
C GLY A 131 -30.27 2.19 1.89
N GLY A 132 -30.80 1.19 1.21
CA GLY A 132 -32.03 1.29 0.41
C GLY A 132 -31.91 2.05 -0.91
N TRP A 133 -30.72 2.52 -1.29
CA TRP A 133 -30.53 3.21 -2.56
C TRP A 133 -30.48 2.24 -3.74
N GLY A 134 -31.16 2.58 -4.83
CA GLY A 134 -31.00 1.95 -6.14
C GLY A 134 -30.04 2.72 -7.06
N THR A 135 -29.86 2.21 -8.28
CA THR A 135 -29.00 2.80 -9.31
C THR A 135 -29.35 4.26 -9.63
N LEU A 136 -30.65 4.58 -9.73
CA LEU A 136 -31.12 5.92 -10.07
C LEU A 136 -30.74 6.97 -9.03
N GLN A 137 -30.80 6.62 -7.74
CA GLN A 137 -30.46 7.53 -6.65
C GLN A 137 -28.96 7.83 -6.59
N LEU A 138 -28.14 6.90 -7.04
CA LEU A 138 -26.69 6.98 -6.99
C LEU A 138 -26.13 7.87 -8.11
N LEU A 139 -26.71 7.80 -9.32
CA LEU A 139 -26.31 8.55 -10.51
C LEU A 139 -25.91 10.01 -10.30
N PRO A 140 -26.74 10.88 -9.69
CA PRO A 140 -26.45 12.31 -9.60
C PRO A 140 -25.20 12.64 -8.75
N TYR A 141 -24.69 11.70 -7.96
CA TYR A 141 -23.59 11.94 -7.02
C TYR A 141 -22.24 11.38 -7.46
N VAL A 142 -22.21 10.38 -8.35
CA VAL A 142 -20.99 9.64 -8.72
C VAL A 142 -19.86 10.58 -9.13
N ARG A 143 -20.14 11.52 -10.04
CA ARG A 143 -19.15 12.49 -10.52
C ARG A 143 -18.54 13.32 -9.38
N ALA A 144 -19.36 13.79 -8.44
CA ALA A 144 -18.90 14.59 -7.33
C ALA A 144 -18.03 13.76 -6.36
N TRP A 145 -18.43 12.52 -6.10
CA TRP A 145 -17.65 11.62 -5.24
C TRP A 145 -16.31 11.23 -5.86
N LEU A 146 -16.25 10.97 -7.17
CA LEU A 146 -14.97 10.73 -7.86
C LEU A 146 -14.00 11.91 -7.70
N ALA A 147 -14.50 13.14 -7.81
CA ALA A 147 -13.68 14.35 -7.68
C ALA A 147 -13.11 14.55 -6.27
N VAL A 148 -13.89 14.21 -5.23
CA VAL A 148 -13.49 14.37 -3.82
C VAL A 148 -12.65 13.19 -3.33
N ASP A 149 -13.13 11.97 -3.59
CA ASP A 149 -12.54 10.76 -3.02
C ASP A 149 -11.38 10.22 -3.87
N LYS A 150 -11.30 10.60 -5.15
CA LYS A 150 -10.19 10.26 -6.08
C LYS A 150 -9.77 8.78 -5.97
N PRO A 151 -10.66 7.82 -6.24
CA PRO A 151 -10.34 6.40 -6.12
C PRO A 151 -9.46 5.92 -7.28
N ASP A 152 -8.56 4.99 -6.99
CA ASP A 152 -7.87 4.19 -7.99
C ASP A 152 -8.72 2.99 -8.41
N VAL A 153 -9.52 2.45 -7.48
CA VAL A 153 -10.47 1.37 -7.72
C VAL A 153 -11.85 1.74 -7.20
N VAL A 154 -12.89 1.57 -8.01
CA VAL A 154 -14.29 1.59 -7.56
C VAL A 154 -14.80 0.15 -7.54
N LEU A 155 -15.21 -0.31 -6.37
CA LEU A 155 -15.93 -1.57 -6.22
C LEU A 155 -17.43 -1.26 -6.16
N LEU A 156 -18.14 -1.53 -7.24
CA LEU A 156 -19.53 -1.16 -7.45
C LEU A 156 -20.46 -2.35 -7.16
N MET A 157 -21.29 -2.21 -6.13
CA MET A 157 -22.34 -3.18 -5.83
C MET A 157 -23.66 -2.46 -5.55
N ILE A 158 -24.49 -2.38 -6.59
CA ILE A 158 -25.78 -1.67 -6.59
C ILE A 158 -26.77 -2.45 -7.46
N GLY A 159 -28.07 -2.27 -7.24
CA GLY A 159 -29.12 -2.84 -8.09
C GLY A 159 -30.19 -3.62 -7.35
N ILE A 160 -29.91 -4.10 -6.12
CA ILE A 160 -30.87 -4.93 -5.37
C ILE A 160 -32.15 -4.16 -5.05
N ASN A 161 -32.03 -2.85 -4.79
CA ASN A 161 -33.15 -1.96 -4.45
C ASN A 161 -33.93 -1.48 -5.69
N ASP A 162 -33.43 -1.73 -6.91
CA ASP A 162 -34.15 -1.41 -8.13
C ASP A 162 -35.25 -2.44 -8.45
N ASN A 163 -35.34 -3.53 -7.68
CA ASN A 163 -36.42 -4.53 -7.69
C ASN A 163 -36.79 -5.05 -9.10
N GLY A 164 -35.78 -5.31 -9.93
CA GLY A 164 -35.95 -5.80 -11.30
C GLY A 164 -36.38 -4.75 -12.32
N SER A 165 -36.33 -3.46 -11.98
CA SER A 165 -36.58 -2.36 -12.92
C SER A 165 -35.66 -2.46 -14.14
N VAL A 166 -36.23 -2.38 -15.35
CA VAL A 166 -35.47 -2.37 -16.61
C VAL A 166 -34.55 -1.14 -16.72
N ALA A 167 -34.94 -0.02 -16.09
CA ALA A 167 -34.11 1.19 -16.05
C ALA A 167 -32.82 0.98 -15.25
N ALA A 168 -32.73 -0.03 -14.38
CA ALA A 168 -31.52 -0.31 -13.63
C ALA A 168 -30.33 -0.65 -14.55
N GLN A 169 -30.57 -1.32 -15.67
CA GLN A 169 -29.52 -1.64 -16.64
C GLN A 169 -28.97 -0.38 -17.30
N GLU A 170 -29.85 0.54 -17.70
CA GLU A 170 -29.47 1.83 -18.30
C GLU A 170 -28.72 2.69 -17.28
N ASN A 171 -29.24 2.79 -16.06
CA ASN A 171 -28.58 3.54 -14.99
C ASN A 171 -27.21 2.97 -14.62
N LEU A 172 -27.08 1.64 -14.53
CA LEU A 172 -25.80 0.99 -14.27
C LEU A 172 -24.79 1.28 -15.38
N SER A 173 -25.24 1.22 -16.64
CA SER A 173 -24.41 1.59 -17.80
C SER A 173 -23.94 3.04 -17.70
N GLU A 174 -24.81 3.96 -17.30
CA GLU A 174 -24.46 5.38 -17.12
C GLU A 174 -23.54 5.63 -15.92
N ILE A 175 -23.70 4.88 -14.81
CA ILE A 175 -22.77 4.92 -13.67
C ILE A 175 -21.37 4.52 -14.12
N VAL A 176 -21.23 3.36 -14.78
CA VAL A 176 -19.93 2.87 -15.25
C VAL A 176 -19.34 3.85 -16.27
N HIS A 177 -20.14 4.30 -17.25
CA HIS A 177 -19.72 5.28 -18.24
C HIS A 177 -19.23 6.58 -17.58
N THR A 178 -19.92 7.08 -16.56
CA THR A 178 -19.50 8.26 -15.81
C THR A 178 -18.15 8.04 -15.14
N ILE A 179 -17.92 6.88 -14.50
CA ILE A 179 -16.66 6.59 -13.80
C ILE A 179 -15.50 6.59 -14.79
N VAL A 180 -15.58 5.79 -15.85
CA VAL A 180 -14.48 5.65 -16.82
C VAL A 180 -14.26 6.93 -17.64
N SER A 181 -15.30 7.76 -17.82
CA SER A 181 -15.16 9.05 -18.52
C SER A 181 -14.53 10.14 -17.65
N VAL A 182 -14.86 10.18 -16.37
CA VAL A 182 -14.37 11.22 -15.43
C VAL A 182 -13.00 10.86 -14.88
N SER A 183 -12.74 9.57 -14.66
CA SER A 183 -11.50 9.06 -14.10
C SER A 183 -11.01 7.87 -14.94
N PRO A 184 -10.41 8.12 -16.10
CA PRO A 184 -10.05 7.07 -17.07
C PRO A 184 -8.95 6.12 -16.59
N THR A 185 -8.30 6.43 -15.46
CA THR A 185 -7.31 5.57 -14.81
C THR A 185 -7.87 4.78 -13.63
N THR A 186 -9.15 4.99 -13.27
CA THR A 186 -9.81 4.24 -12.21
C THR A 186 -10.30 2.90 -12.74
N ASP A 187 -9.93 1.82 -12.07
CA ASP A 187 -10.49 0.49 -12.34
C ASP A 187 -11.88 0.36 -11.71
N VAL A 188 -12.82 -0.22 -12.45
CA VAL A 188 -14.19 -0.48 -11.97
C VAL A 188 -14.42 -1.98 -11.92
N ILE A 189 -14.85 -2.47 -10.75
CA ILE A 189 -15.17 -3.88 -10.47
C ILE A 189 -16.64 -3.99 -10.08
#